data_AF-A0A942IPF6-F1
#
_entry.id   AF-A0A942IPF6-F1
#
_cell.length_a   1.000
_cell.length_b   1.000
_cell.length_c   1.000
_cell.angle_alpha   90.00
_cell.angle_beta   90.00
_cell.angle_gamma   90.00
#
_symmetry.space_group_name_H-M   'P 1'
#
loop_
_entity.id
_entity.type
_entity.pdbx_description
1 polymer ?
#
loop_
_entity_poly.entity_id
_entity_poly.type
_entity_poly.pdbx_seq_one_letter_code
_entity_poly.pdbx_strand_id
1 'polypeptide(L)' 'MGKVYYSSFDSTWLKKVFVASTERGVCMVDFLAQEKTFLKELKRSFPGEIIRDDRK' A
#
# COMPACT_ATOMS: atom_id res chain seq x y z
N MET A 1 9.56 -14.67 -3.42
CA MET A 1 9.29 -13.23 -3.22
C MET A 1 8.53 -13.07 -1.92
N GLY A 2 8.90 -12.08 -1.10
CA GLY A 2 8.38 -11.90 0.25
C GLY A 2 6.97 -11.34 0.31
N LYS A 3 6.47 -11.16 1.54
CA LYS A 3 5.17 -10.54 1.81
C LYS A 3 5.24 -9.03 1.59
N VAL A 4 4.18 -8.47 1.04
CA VAL A 4 3.97 -7.02 0.93
C VAL A 4 2.84 -6.66 1.88
N TYR A 5 3.13 -5.76 2.81
CA TYR A 5 2.14 -5.24 3.75
C TYR A 5 1.67 -3.88 3.23
N TYR A 6 0.38 -3.61 3.27
CA TYR A 6 -0.13 -2.28 2.97
C TYR A 6 -1.08 -1.80 4.05
N SER A 7 -1.10 -0.48 4.24
CA SER A 7 -2.05 0.20 5.12
C SER A 7 -2.56 1.46 4.44
N SER A 8 -3.56 2.06 5.06
CA SER A 8 -4.05 3.36 4.66
C SER A 8 -4.40 4.24 5.85
N PHE A 9 -4.18 5.55 5.69
CA PHE A 9 -4.56 6.53 6.70
C PHE A 9 -5.11 7.80 6.03
N ASP A 10 -6.02 8.47 6.73
CA ASP A 10 -6.53 9.76 6.25
C ASP A 10 -5.53 10.86 6.58
N SER A 11 -5.08 11.59 5.56
CA SER A 11 -4.25 12.78 5.75
C SER A 11 -5.11 14.04 5.81
N THR A 12 -4.65 15.03 6.58
CA THR A 12 -5.39 16.28 6.81
C THR A 12 -5.56 17.11 5.54
N TRP A 13 -4.67 16.96 4.54
CA TRP A 13 -4.65 17.77 3.32
C TRP A 13 -4.83 16.99 2.03
N LEU A 14 -4.33 15.76 1.93
CA LEU A 14 -4.17 15.05 0.66
C LEU A 14 -5.14 13.88 0.49
N LYS A 15 -6.22 13.82 1.29
CA LYS A 15 -7.17 12.70 1.33
C LYS A 15 -6.49 11.42 1.84
N LYS A 16 -7.10 10.26 1.58
CA LYS A 16 -6.62 8.95 2.05
C LYS A 16 -5.31 8.57 1.35
N VAL A 17 -4.30 8.25 2.15
CA VAL A 17 -2.97 7.81 1.70
C VAL A 17 -2.87 6.31 1.85
N PHE A 18 -2.36 5.64 0.82
CA PHE A 18 -2.03 4.22 0.82
C PHE A 18 -0.51 4.06 0.83
N VAL A 19 -0.01 3.17 1.68
CA VAL A 19 1.42 2.86 1.77
C VAL A 19 1.57 1.35 1.72
N ALA A 20 2.52 0.87 0.91
CA ALA A 20 2.96 -0.52 0.94
C ALA A 20 4.44 -0.61 1.32
N SER A 21 4.76 -1.66 2.06
CA SER A 21 6.10 -1.97 2.54
C SER A 21 6.40 -3.45 2.44
N THR A 22 7.69 -3.74 2.34
CA THR A 22 8.25 -5.09 2.47
C THR A 22 9.16 -5.12 3.69
N GLU A 23 9.73 -6.29 3.96
CA GLU A 23 10.80 -6.49 4.96
C GLU A 23 12.00 -5.56 4.75
N ARG A 24 12.18 -5.01 3.54
CA ARG A 24 13.29 -4.12 3.17
C ARG A 24 12.94 -2.63 3.25
N GLY A 25 11.68 -2.30 3.56
CA GLY A 25 11.20 -0.93 3.65
C GLY A 25 10.03 -0.62 2.71
N VAL A 26 9.67 0.66 2.66
CA VAL A 26 8.56 1.19 1.85
C VAL A 26 8.83 0.99 0.37
N CYS A 27 7.86 0.41 -0.34
CA CYS A 27 7.99 0.12 -1.77
C CYS A 27 6.99 0.87 -2.64
N MET A 28 5.91 1.42 -2.07
CA MET A 28 4.91 2.19 -2.81
C MET A 28 4.14 3.13 -1.88
N VAL A 29 3.83 4.33 -2.36
CA VAL A 29 2.96 5.30 -1.67
C VAL A 29 2.05 5.94 -2.72
N ASP A 30 0.75 6.06 -2.40
CA ASP A 30 -0.23 6.72 -3.26
C ASP A 30 -1.16 7.61 -2.43
N PHE A 31 -1.37 8.85 -2.89
CA PHE A 31 -2.15 9.87 -2.20
C PHE A 31 -3.51 10.15 -2.86
N LEU A 32 -3.73 9.69 -4.09
CA LEU A 32 -4.87 10.11 -4.93
C LEU A 32 -5.71 8.94 -5.44
N ALA A 33 -5.20 7.71 -5.36
CA ALA A 33 -5.94 6.52 -5.78
C ALA A 33 -7.03 6.11 -4.79
N GLN A 34 -8.04 5.43 -5.33
CA GLN A 34 -8.88 4.53 -4.53
C GLN A 34 -8.12 3.23 -4.24
N GLU A 35 -8.44 2.57 -3.12
CA GLU A 35 -7.78 1.32 -2.68
C GLU A 35 -7.71 0.26 -3.79
N LYS A 36 -8.77 0.13 -4.59
CA LYS A 36 -8.82 -0.82 -5.71
C LYS A 36 -7.76 -0.53 -6.79
N THR A 37 -7.53 0.73 -7.11
CA THR A 37 -6.53 1.15 -8.10
C THR A 37 -5.13 0.90 -7.55
N PHE A 38 -4.87 1.33 -6.32
CA PHE A 38 -3.63 1.07 -5.61
C PHE A 38 -3.28 -0.43 -5.57
N LEU A 39 -4.24 -1.29 -5.19
CA LEU A 39 -4.02 -2.74 -5.14
C LEU A 39 -3.79 -3.37 -6.52
N LYS A 40 -4.41 -2.84 -7.57
CA LYS A 40 -4.18 -3.29 -8.94
C LYS A 40 -2.73 -3.03 -9.36
N GLU A 41 -2.20 -1.85 -9.06
CA GLU A 41 -0.82 -1.50 -9.36
C GLU A 41 0.18 -2.25 -8.48
N LEU A 42 -0.13 -2.42 -7.20
CA LEU A 42 0.69 -3.19 -6.28
C LEU A 42 0.83 -4.65 -6.74
N LYS A 43 -0.28 -5.29 -7.15
CA LYS A 43 -0.27 -6.66 -7.71
C LYS A 43 0.53 -6.77 -9.02
N ARG A 44 0.48 -5.74 -9.86
CA ARG A 44 1.25 -5.71 -11.11
C ARG A 44 2.75 -5.61 -10.85
N SER A 45 3.14 -4.88 -9.79
CA SER A 45 4.54 -4.60 -9.47
C SER A 45 5.16 -5.68 -8.57
N PHE A 46 4.35 -6.33 -7.73
CA PHE A 46 4.80 -7.32 -6.75
C PHE A 46 3.94 -8.60 -6.83
N PRO A 47 4.42 -9.66 -7.52
CA PRO A 47 3.76 -10.98 -7.54
C PRO A 47 3.83 -11.75 -6.20
N GLY A 48 3.95 -11.06 -5.06
CA GLY A 48 3.94 -11.64 -3.72
C GLY A 48 2.55 -11.63 -3.08
N GLU A 49 2.45 -12.21 -1.89
CA GLU A 49 1.25 -12.11 -1.05
C GLU A 49 1.09 -10.66 -0.55
N ILE A 50 -0.09 -10.07 -0.77
CA ILE A 50 -0.42 -8.72 -0.31
C ILE A 50 -1.32 -8.82 0.91
N ILE A 51 -0.85 -8.30 2.03
CA ILE A 51 -1.49 -8.36 3.33
C ILE A 51 -1.87 -6.95 3.76
N ARG A 52 -3.12 -6.74 4.16
CA ARG A 52 -3.54 -5.48 4.78
C ARG A 52 -3.13 -5.48 6.24
N ASP A 53 -2.40 -4.46 6.68
CA ASP A 53 -1.93 -4.30 8.05
C ASP A 53 -2.22 -2.87 8.55
N ASP A 54 -3.42 -2.67 9.11
CA ASP A 54 -3.86 -1.38 9.65
C ASP A 54 -3.52 -1.20 11.15
N ARG A 55 -2.58 -1.98 11.68
CA ARG A 55 -2.16 -1.87 13.09
C ARG A 55 -1.43 -0.53 13.29
N LYS A 56 -2.07 0.37 14.06
CA LYS A 56 -1.49 1.66 14.51
C LYS A 56 -0.56 1.47 15.69
#